data_AF-A0A538GDE7-F1
#
_entry.id   AF-A0A538GDE7-F1
#
_cell.length_a   1.000
_cell.length_b   1.000
_cell.length_c   1.000
_cell.angle_alpha   90.00
_cell.angle_beta   90.00
_cell.angle_gamma   90.00
#
_symmetry.space_group_name_H-M   'P 1'
#
loop_
_entity.id
_entity.type
_entity.pdbx_description
1 polymer ?
#
loop_
_entity_poly.entity_id
_entity_poly.type
_entity_poly.pdbx_seq_one_letter_code
_entity_poly.pdbx_strand_id
1 'polypeptide(L)'
;MSTTIKLALGAAAVLVAGGVAAVVAIAWRGSSTSSPIATNGLAVSSSYQPPRGALVVAAESGSRAVALAVGGGRLTASVLAPSGDPDNGLHVSFRAGGHVVEAKPCGAGCYTAAATRSRAVEVELGSGPPVTFRIPARARPATAIVKRATRVFRHLRSLVYVESLRSTPTVGLLTTWSMQAPDRVAYRIKGGASAVVVGNRRWDRPNSRAAWSKSPQVPKLSVPQPTWG
;
A
#
# COMPACT_ATOMS: atom_id res chain seq x y z
N MET A 1 -61.47 5.13 13.08
CA MET A 1 -60.05 4.89 12.69
C MET A 1 -59.53 3.72 13.51
N SER A 2 -59.35 2.58 12.84
CA SER A 2 -59.21 1.25 13.45
C SER A 2 -57.88 1.03 14.16
N THR A 3 -57.94 0.37 15.31
CA THR A 3 -56.85 -0.01 16.23
C THR A 3 -55.71 -0.77 15.54
N THR A 4 -55.97 -1.41 14.41
CA THR A 4 -54.99 -2.12 13.57
C THR A 4 -53.94 -1.21 12.93
N ILE A 5 -54.26 0.05 12.63
CA ILE A 5 -53.31 1.01 12.02
C ILE A 5 -52.27 1.49 13.05
N LYS A 6 -52.66 1.65 14.32
CA LYS A 6 -51.74 2.07 15.40
C LYS A 6 -50.71 0.99 15.76
N LEU A 7 -51.10 -0.29 15.68
CA LEU A 7 -50.20 -1.43 15.90
C LEU A 7 -49.19 -1.61 14.77
N ALA A 8 -49.59 -1.40 13.51
CA ALA A 8 -48.70 -1.46 12.36
C ALA A 8 -47.64 -0.33 12.36
N LEU A 9 -48.03 0.89 12.77
CA LEU A 9 -47.12 2.02 12.92
C LEU A 9 -46.15 1.85 14.12
N GLY A 10 -46.61 1.25 15.22
CA GLY A 10 -45.77 0.94 16.38
C GLY A 10 -44.72 -0.15 16.09
N ALA A 11 -45.10 -1.20 15.38
CA ALA A 11 -44.18 -2.29 15.01
C ALA A 11 -43.11 -1.83 13.99
N ALA A 12 -43.48 -0.98 13.03
CA ALA A 12 -42.53 -0.41 12.07
C ALA A 12 -41.50 0.50 12.74
N ALA A 13 -41.90 1.32 13.71
CA ALA A 13 -40.99 2.20 14.45
C ALA A 13 -39.96 1.42 15.30
N VAL A 14 -40.38 0.32 15.93
CA VAL A 14 -39.49 -0.55 16.73
C VAL A 14 -38.49 -1.30 15.84
N LEU A 15 -38.90 -1.75 14.65
CA LEU A 15 -38.00 -2.40 13.69
C LEU A 15 -36.98 -1.44 13.08
N VAL A 16 -37.37 -0.19 12.79
CA VAL A 16 -36.45 0.84 12.29
C VAL A 16 -35.48 1.29 13.39
N ALA A 17 -35.95 1.49 14.62
CA ALA A 17 -35.08 1.84 15.75
C ALA A 17 -34.11 0.70 16.11
N GLY A 18 -34.58 -0.56 16.08
CA GLY A 18 -33.75 -1.74 16.27
C GLY A 18 -32.72 -1.94 15.16
N GLY A 19 -33.10 -1.68 13.90
CA GLY A 19 -32.20 -1.73 12.75
C GLY A 19 -31.11 -0.65 12.80
N VAL A 20 -31.46 0.58 13.17
CA VAL A 20 -30.47 1.67 13.34
C VAL A 20 -29.53 1.40 14.51
N ALA A 21 -30.04 0.88 15.63
CA ALA A 21 -29.20 0.48 16.77
C ALA A 21 -28.25 -0.68 16.41
N ALA A 22 -28.71 -1.66 15.62
CA ALA A 22 -27.88 -2.76 15.13
C ALA A 22 -26.79 -2.27 14.15
N VAL A 23 -27.11 -1.37 13.22
CA VAL A 23 -26.14 -0.79 12.28
C VAL A 23 -25.10 0.07 13.00
N VAL A 24 -25.51 0.87 14.00
CA VAL A 24 -24.58 1.65 14.83
C VAL A 24 -23.70 0.74 15.70
N ALA A 25 -24.25 -0.35 16.26
CA ALA A 25 -23.47 -1.33 17.02
C ALA A 25 -22.48 -2.10 16.15
N ILE A 26 -22.83 -2.41 14.89
CA ILE A 26 -21.93 -3.04 13.92
C ILE A 26 -20.82 -2.06 13.49
N ALA A 27 -21.16 -0.79 13.25
CA ALA A 27 -20.18 0.25 12.93
C ALA A 27 -19.19 0.51 14.09
N TRP A 28 -19.65 0.40 15.34
CA TRP A 28 -18.80 0.50 16.52
C TRP A 28 -17.93 -0.74 16.75
N ARG A 29 -18.43 -1.96 16.46
CA ARG A 29 -17.63 -3.19 16.53
C ARG A 29 -16.58 -3.29 15.42
N GLY A 30 -16.78 -2.62 14.29
CA GLY A 30 -15.81 -2.60 13.18
C GLY A 30 -14.53 -1.80 13.45
N SER A 31 -14.44 -1.06 14.57
CA SER A 31 -13.40 -0.03 14.74
C SER A 31 -12.39 -0.28 15.88
N SER A 32 -12.43 -1.41 16.58
CA SER A 32 -11.56 -1.59 17.78
C SER A 32 -10.91 -2.97 17.98
N THR A 33 -11.05 -3.92 17.06
CA THR A 33 -10.18 -5.10 17.06
C THR A 33 -8.97 -4.82 16.20
N SER A 34 -7.87 -4.45 16.87
CA SER A 34 -6.53 -4.64 16.32
C SER A 34 -6.34 -6.14 16.11
N SER A 35 -6.78 -6.68 14.98
CA SER A 35 -6.49 -8.06 14.61
C SER A 35 -4.96 -8.22 14.66
N PRO A 36 -4.44 -9.32 15.22
CA PRO A 36 -3.03 -9.63 15.06
C PRO A 36 -2.75 -9.60 13.56
N ILE A 37 -1.81 -8.75 13.13
CA ILE A 37 -1.31 -8.79 11.75
C ILE A 37 -0.69 -10.17 11.63
N ALA A 38 -1.40 -11.09 10.98
CA ALA A 38 -0.81 -12.35 10.57
C ALA A 38 0.39 -11.98 9.69
N THR A 39 1.60 -12.26 10.16
CA THR A 39 2.82 -12.22 9.35
C THR A 39 2.84 -13.42 8.42
N ASN A 40 1.71 -13.70 7.76
CA ASN A 40 1.72 -14.50 6.56
C ASN A 40 2.46 -13.64 5.57
N GLY A 41 3.76 -13.92 5.39
CA GLY A 41 4.50 -13.36 4.28
C GLY A 41 3.66 -13.63 3.05
N LEU A 42 3.18 -12.57 2.40
CA LEU A 42 2.48 -12.72 1.13
C LEU A 42 3.47 -13.47 0.24
N ALA A 43 3.12 -14.70 -0.12
CA ALA A 43 3.83 -15.41 -1.15
C ALA A 43 3.58 -14.62 -2.42
N VAL A 44 4.49 -13.68 -2.72
CA VAL A 44 4.47 -12.95 -3.98
C VAL A 44 4.89 -13.96 -5.04
N SER A 45 3.90 -14.68 -5.59
CA SER A 45 4.05 -15.46 -6.80
C SER A 45 4.21 -14.49 -7.97
N SER A 46 5.36 -13.81 -8.04
CA SER A 46 5.72 -13.12 -9.27
C SER A 46 6.19 -14.17 -10.27
N SER A 47 5.37 -14.45 -11.28
CA SER A 47 5.76 -15.33 -12.39
C SER A 47 6.95 -14.78 -13.19
N TYR A 48 7.28 -13.50 -13.00
CA TYR A 48 8.40 -12.85 -13.64
C TYR A 48 9.42 -12.36 -12.60
N GLN A 49 10.67 -12.79 -12.75
CA GLN A 49 11.79 -12.22 -12.03
C GLN A 49 12.65 -11.43 -13.03
N PRO A 50 12.87 -10.12 -12.80
CA PRO A 50 13.73 -9.33 -13.66
C PRO A 50 15.11 -9.97 -13.81
N PRO A 51 15.73 -9.92 -15.02
CA PRO A 51 17.08 -10.41 -15.22
C PRO A 51 18.05 -9.81 -14.20
N ARG A 52 19.06 -10.60 -13.80
CA ARG A 52 20.12 -10.11 -12.91
C ARG A 52 20.76 -8.85 -13.49
N GLY A 53 20.89 -7.82 -12.67
CA GLY A 53 21.47 -6.54 -13.06
C GLY A 53 20.52 -5.59 -13.81
N ALA A 54 19.25 -5.97 -14.00
CA ALA A 54 18.24 -5.04 -14.52
C ALA A 54 17.99 -3.90 -13.54
N LEU A 55 17.80 -2.69 -14.07
CA LEU A 55 17.20 -1.61 -13.32
C LEU A 55 15.69 -1.84 -13.28
N VAL A 56 15.08 -1.75 -12.09
CA VAL A 56 13.63 -1.80 -11.93
C VAL A 56 13.15 -0.47 -11.36
N VAL A 57 12.14 0.11 -12.01
CA VAL A 57 11.45 1.33 -11.60
C VAL A 57 9.95 1.09 -11.66
N ALA A 58 9.17 1.82 -10.88
CA ALA A 58 7.71 1.65 -10.86
C ALA A 58 7.01 3.00 -10.72
N ALA A 59 5.82 3.09 -11.30
CA ALA A 59 4.95 4.26 -11.25
C ALA A 59 3.49 3.84 -11.49
N GLU A 60 2.58 4.77 -11.24
CA GLU A 60 1.14 4.56 -11.42
C GLU A 60 0.69 4.97 -12.84
N SER A 61 -0.22 4.20 -13.41
CA SER A 61 -0.90 4.45 -14.68
C SER A 61 -2.41 4.51 -14.43
N GLY A 62 -2.91 5.66 -13.96
CA GLY A 62 -4.29 5.74 -13.48
C GLY A 62 -4.49 4.87 -12.24
N SER A 63 -5.35 3.85 -12.31
CA SER A 63 -5.59 2.91 -11.22
C SER A 63 -4.66 1.68 -11.23
N ARG A 64 -3.82 1.54 -12.25
CA ARG A 64 -2.88 0.43 -12.42
C ARG A 64 -1.51 0.78 -11.84
N ALA A 65 -0.80 -0.23 -11.33
CA ALA A 65 0.62 -0.10 -11.04
C ALA A 65 1.44 -0.69 -12.18
N VAL A 66 2.47 0.03 -12.63
CA VAL A 66 3.36 -0.39 -13.71
C VAL A 66 4.79 -0.39 -13.19
N ALA A 67 5.43 -1.56 -13.19
CA ALA A 67 6.86 -1.68 -13.01
C ALA A 67 7.55 -1.91 -14.36
N LEU A 68 8.68 -1.27 -14.58
CA LEU A 68 9.52 -1.43 -15.76
C LEU A 68 10.90 -1.95 -15.34
N ALA A 69 11.27 -3.11 -15.87
CA ALA A 69 12.62 -3.66 -15.83
C ALA A 69 13.38 -3.32 -17.13
N VAL A 70 14.58 -2.77 -16.99
CA VAL A 70 15.47 -2.40 -18.10
C VAL A 70 16.80 -3.12 -17.94
N GLY A 71 17.14 -4.00 -18.89
CA GLY A 71 18.38 -4.77 -18.86
C GLY A 71 18.49 -5.78 -19.99
N GLY A 72 19.71 -6.21 -20.33
CA GLY A 72 19.94 -7.26 -21.33
C GLY A 72 19.40 -6.96 -22.73
N GLY A 73 19.35 -5.67 -23.13
CA GLY A 73 18.78 -5.25 -24.43
C GLY A 73 17.25 -5.37 -24.51
N ARG A 74 16.57 -5.46 -23.36
CA ARG A 74 15.13 -5.65 -23.27
C ARG A 74 14.47 -4.67 -22.31
N LEU A 75 13.21 -4.38 -22.60
CA LEU A 75 12.26 -3.75 -21.70
C LEU A 75 11.24 -4.80 -21.29
N THR A 76 10.90 -4.83 -20.00
CA THR A 76 9.82 -5.67 -19.50
C THR A 76 8.95 -4.90 -18.53
N ALA A 77 7.67 -4.77 -18.86
CA ALA A 77 6.67 -4.21 -17.98
C ALA A 77 5.99 -5.33 -17.18
N SER A 78 5.76 -5.08 -15.90
CA SER A 78 4.84 -5.84 -15.06
C SER A 78 3.69 -4.91 -14.67
N VAL A 79 2.47 -5.27 -15.01
CA VAL A 79 1.28 -4.45 -14.78
C VAL A 79 0.38 -5.16 -13.77
N LEU A 80 -0.02 -4.43 -12.74
CA LEU A 80 -0.98 -4.88 -11.76
C LEU A 80 -2.28 -4.09 -11.88
N ALA A 81 -3.39 -4.81 -11.80
CA ALA A 81 -4.73 -4.26 -11.70
C ALA A 81 -4.94 -3.59 -10.32
N PRO A 82 -6.02 -2.81 -10.14
CA PRO A 82 -6.31 -2.18 -8.85
C PRO A 82 -6.50 -3.19 -7.69
N SER A 83 -6.85 -4.44 -8.00
CA SER A 83 -6.95 -5.52 -7.01
C SER A 83 -5.58 -5.99 -6.48
N GLY A 84 -4.50 -5.62 -7.15
CA GLY A 84 -3.15 -6.14 -6.90
C GLY A 84 -2.80 -7.38 -7.73
N ASP A 85 -3.75 -7.94 -8.47
CA ASP A 85 -3.53 -9.09 -9.35
C ASP A 85 -2.81 -8.67 -10.65
N PRO A 86 -2.07 -9.59 -11.31
CA PRO A 86 -1.49 -9.31 -12.61
C PRO A 86 -2.55 -8.97 -13.66
N ASP A 87 -2.38 -7.87 -14.38
CA ASP A 87 -3.33 -7.40 -15.40
C ASP A 87 -2.94 -7.94 -16.78
N ASN A 88 -3.76 -8.85 -17.33
CA ASN A 88 -3.46 -9.63 -18.53
C ASN A 88 -4.20 -9.09 -19.77
N GLY A 89 -3.75 -9.48 -20.97
CA GLY A 89 -4.44 -9.15 -22.22
C GLY A 89 -4.35 -7.69 -22.69
N LEU A 90 -3.62 -6.83 -21.96
CA LEU A 90 -3.34 -5.46 -22.38
C LEU A 90 -2.51 -5.39 -23.67
N HIS A 91 -2.78 -4.38 -24.48
CA HIS A 91 -1.93 -3.97 -25.60
C HIS A 91 -0.84 -3.03 -25.08
N VAL A 92 0.34 -3.57 -24.79
CA VAL A 92 1.45 -2.80 -24.23
C VAL A 92 2.45 -2.45 -25.31
N SER A 93 2.81 -1.17 -25.39
CA SER A 93 3.90 -0.69 -26.25
C SER A 93 4.93 0.10 -25.44
N PHE A 94 6.16 0.10 -25.94
CA PHE A 94 7.25 0.89 -25.37
C PHE A 94 7.68 1.95 -26.37
N ARG A 95 7.73 3.21 -25.95
CA ARG A 95 8.37 4.29 -26.69
C ARG A 95 9.73 4.59 -26.08
N ALA A 96 10.80 4.32 -26.82
CA ALA A 96 12.18 4.48 -26.38
C ALA A 96 13.07 4.97 -27.53
N GLY A 97 13.85 6.02 -27.30
CA GLY A 97 14.77 6.56 -28.31
C GLY A 97 14.08 7.02 -29.61
N GLY A 98 12.84 7.49 -29.53
CA GLY A 98 12.05 7.92 -30.70
C GLY A 98 11.36 6.77 -31.47
N HIS A 99 11.56 5.52 -31.06
CA HIS A 99 10.92 4.36 -31.66
C HIS A 99 9.81 3.81 -30.75
N VAL A 100 8.72 3.36 -31.35
CA VAL A 100 7.66 2.61 -30.68
C VAL A 100 7.83 1.13 -31.02
N VAL A 101 7.81 0.29 -30.00
CA VAL A 101 7.94 -1.16 -30.13
C VAL A 101 6.80 -1.83 -29.36
N GLU A 102 6.01 -2.62 -30.08
CA GLU A 102 4.97 -3.47 -29.50
C GLU A 102 5.58 -4.55 -28.60
N ALA A 103 5.01 -4.70 -27.41
CA ALA A 103 5.43 -5.72 -26.46
C ALA A 103 4.67 -7.02 -26.67
N LYS A 104 5.33 -8.14 -26.34
CA LYS A 104 4.71 -9.47 -26.34
C LYS A 104 4.47 -9.92 -24.90
N PRO A 105 3.34 -10.61 -24.61
CA PRO A 105 3.13 -11.22 -23.31
C PRO A 105 4.26 -12.20 -22.94
N CYS A 106 4.67 -12.22 -21.67
CA CYS A 106 5.73 -13.09 -21.14
C CYS A 106 5.36 -13.85 -19.86
N GLY A 107 4.10 -13.82 -19.46
CA GLY A 107 3.61 -14.36 -18.19
C GLY A 107 2.48 -13.49 -17.65
N ALA A 108 1.99 -13.82 -16.45
CA ALA A 108 0.89 -13.10 -15.84
C ALA A 108 1.29 -11.62 -15.60
N GLY A 109 0.56 -10.69 -16.22
CA GLY A 109 0.82 -9.24 -16.18
C GLY A 109 2.16 -8.81 -16.77
N CYS A 110 2.84 -9.69 -17.51
CA CYS A 110 4.19 -9.48 -18.03
C CYS A 110 4.17 -9.15 -19.52
N TYR A 111 4.87 -8.09 -19.93
CA TYR A 111 5.00 -7.65 -21.31
C TYR A 111 6.43 -7.29 -21.65
N THR A 112 7.01 -7.85 -22.70
CA THR A 112 8.43 -7.68 -23.01
C THR A 112 8.69 -7.35 -24.47
N ALA A 113 9.69 -6.51 -24.71
CA ALA A 113 10.18 -6.17 -26.04
C ALA A 113 11.71 -6.06 -26.06
N ALA A 114 12.31 -6.32 -27.23
CA ALA A 114 13.67 -5.90 -27.48
C ALA A 114 13.69 -4.37 -27.64
N ALA A 115 14.71 -3.71 -27.10
CA ALA A 115 14.81 -2.26 -27.19
C ALA A 115 16.27 -1.81 -27.22
N THR A 116 16.50 -0.71 -27.91
CA THR A 116 17.76 0.03 -27.83
C THR A 116 17.83 0.79 -26.50
N ARG A 117 19.06 1.11 -26.08
CA ARG A 117 19.28 1.85 -24.84
C ARG A 117 18.70 3.25 -24.97
N SER A 118 17.83 3.63 -24.04
CA SER A 118 17.24 4.97 -23.97
C SER A 118 17.39 5.58 -22.57
N ARG A 119 17.35 6.91 -22.49
CA ARG A 119 17.34 7.68 -21.23
C ARG A 119 15.93 7.94 -20.70
N ALA A 120 14.93 7.73 -21.53
CA ALA A 120 13.52 7.78 -21.18
C ALA A 120 12.79 6.63 -21.87
N VAL A 121 11.91 5.96 -21.14
CA VAL A 121 11.04 4.92 -21.68
C VAL A 121 9.63 5.27 -21.27
N GLU A 122 8.75 5.44 -22.25
CA GLU A 122 7.33 5.57 -22.03
C GLU A 122 6.65 4.22 -22.26
N VAL A 123 5.80 3.83 -21.32
CA VAL A 123 5.01 2.60 -21.36
C VAL A 123 3.56 2.99 -21.62
N GLU A 124 3.00 2.50 -22.71
CA GLU A 124 1.60 2.68 -23.07
C GLU A 124 0.87 1.35 -22.84
N LEU A 125 -0.32 1.38 -22.21
CA LEU A 125 -1.08 0.17 -21.88
C LEU A 125 -2.30 -0.07 -22.79
N GLY A 126 -2.41 0.69 -23.89
CA GLY A 126 -3.58 0.72 -24.78
C GLY A 126 -4.82 1.38 -24.19
N SER A 127 -4.94 1.43 -22.86
CA SER A 127 -5.97 2.17 -22.12
C SER A 127 -5.38 2.86 -20.89
N GLY A 128 -5.79 4.10 -20.65
CA GLY A 128 -5.28 4.94 -19.57
C GLY A 128 -4.09 5.82 -19.97
N PRO A 129 -3.60 6.67 -19.06
CA PRO A 129 -2.50 7.58 -19.34
C PRO A 129 -1.17 6.81 -19.52
N PRO A 130 -0.30 7.23 -20.44
CA PRO A 130 1.04 6.65 -20.56
C PRO A 130 1.89 6.99 -19.33
N VAL A 131 2.88 6.14 -19.04
CA VAL A 131 3.81 6.33 -17.92
C VAL A 131 5.22 6.48 -18.43
N THR A 132 5.85 7.62 -18.13
CA THR A 132 7.23 7.90 -18.53
C THR A 132 8.21 7.61 -17.39
N PHE A 133 9.20 6.76 -17.66
CA PHE A 133 10.30 6.43 -16.76
C PHE A 133 11.60 7.07 -17.21
N ARG A 134 12.31 7.72 -16.28
CA ARG A 134 13.67 8.22 -16.50
C ARG A 134 14.68 7.12 -16.19
N ILE A 135 15.52 6.79 -17.17
CA ILE A 135 16.54 5.75 -17.06
C ILE A 135 17.91 6.40 -16.87
N PRO A 136 18.57 6.20 -15.70
CA PRO A 136 19.91 6.72 -15.46
C PRO A 136 20.91 6.06 -16.42
N ALA A 137 21.95 6.82 -16.80
CA ALA A 137 23.03 6.29 -17.65
C ALA A 137 23.68 5.05 -17.02
N ARG A 138 23.82 5.05 -15.69
CA ARG A 138 24.38 3.98 -14.87
C ARG A 138 23.52 3.83 -13.62
N ALA A 139 22.95 2.65 -13.42
CA ALA A 139 22.28 2.31 -12.17
C ALA A 139 23.35 2.03 -11.11
N ARG A 140 23.23 2.64 -9.93
CA ARG A 140 24.10 2.34 -8.79
C ARG A 140 23.56 1.09 -8.10
N PRO A 141 24.40 0.10 -7.74
CA PRO A 141 23.95 -1.04 -6.95
C PRO A 141 23.28 -0.58 -5.65
N ALA A 142 22.00 -0.94 -5.47
CA ALA A 142 21.22 -0.51 -4.30
C ALA A 142 21.63 -1.26 -3.02
N THR A 143 22.27 -2.43 -3.13
CA THR A 143 22.60 -3.30 -2.00
C THR A 143 23.43 -2.60 -0.93
N ALA A 144 24.45 -1.84 -1.32
CA ALA A 144 25.27 -1.10 -0.35
C ALA A 144 24.47 0.01 0.36
N ILE A 145 23.56 0.66 -0.37
CA ILE A 145 22.69 1.72 0.17
C ILE A 145 21.71 1.13 1.19
N VAL A 146 21.03 0.03 0.84
CA VAL A 146 20.08 -0.66 1.73
C VAL A 146 20.80 -1.21 2.96
N LYS A 147 21.95 -1.90 2.79
CA LYS A 147 22.74 -2.41 3.93
C LYS A 147 23.17 -1.29 4.88
N ARG A 148 23.60 -0.14 4.35
CA ARG A 148 23.94 1.03 5.17
C ARG A 148 22.71 1.58 5.89
N ALA A 149 21.58 1.74 5.20
CA ALA A 149 20.34 2.21 5.78
C ALA A 149 19.85 1.28 6.91
N THR A 150 19.86 -0.04 6.70
CA THR A 150 19.53 -1.05 7.72
C THR A 150 20.40 -0.89 8.97
N ARG A 151 21.72 -0.73 8.80
CA ARG A 151 22.63 -0.52 9.94
C ARG A 151 22.29 0.75 10.70
N VAL A 152 22.06 1.86 9.99
CA VAL A 152 21.69 3.14 10.63
C VAL A 152 20.39 3.00 11.40
N PHE A 153 19.34 2.44 10.78
CA PHE A 153 18.04 2.24 11.43
C PHE A 153 18.13 1.44 12.72
N ARG A 154 18.87 0.33 12.73
CA ARG A 154 19.05 -0.54 13.91
C ARG A 154 19.76 0.13 15.08
N HIS A 155 20.44 1.26 14.86
CA HIS A 155 21.13 2.03 15.89
C HIS A 155 20.46 3.38 16.21
N LEU A 156 19.31 3.69 15.58
CA LEU A 156 18.58 4.91 15.90
C LEU A 156 18.02 4.85 17.33
N ARG A 157 18.19 5.94 18.08
CA ARG A 157 17.52 6.10 19.38
C ARG A 157 16.12 6.69 19.25
N SER A 158 15.88 7.44 18.18
CA SER A 158 14.61 8.07 17.88
C SER A 158 14.42 8.20 16.38
N LEU A 159 13.17 8.14 15.92
CA LEU A 159 12.80 8.33 14.53
C LEU A 159 11.43 9.00 14.47
N VAL A 160 11.30 10.02 13.61
CA VAL A 160 9.99 10.56 13.21
C VAL A 160 9.90 10.43 11.70
N TYR A 161 8.79 9.89 11.20
CA TYR A 161 8.52 9.84 9.77
C TYR A 161 7.05 10.06 9.46
N VAL A 162 6.78 10.45 8.21
CA VAL A 162 5.44 10.59 7.67
C VAL A 162 5.24 9.50 6.64
N GLU A 163 4.15 8.76 6.79
CA GLU A 163 3.75 7.67 5.92
C GLU A 163 2.48 8.04 5.16
N SER A 164 2.45 7.75 3.87
CA SER A 164 1.26 7.86 3.03
C SER A 164 0.89 6.46 2.53
N LEU A 165 -0.22 5.91 3.00
CA LEU A 165 -0.78 4.66 2.49
C LEU A 165 -1.94 4.99 1.55
N ARG A 166 -1.91 4.53 0.31
CA ARG A 166 -2.94 4.86 -0.70
C ARG A 166 -3.52 3.59 -1.31
N SER A 167 -4.84 3.54 -1.44
CA SER A 167 -5.54 2.48 -2.19
C SER A 167 -5.86 2.90 -3.63
N THR A 168 -5.92 4.21 -3.87
CA THR A 168 -6.02 4.82 -5.20
C THR A 168 -5.17 6.10 -5.23
N PRO A 169 -4.94 6.72 -6.39
CA PRO A 169 -4.19 7.99 -6.46
C PRO A 169 -4.77 9.10 -5.57
N THR A 170 -6.08 9.06 -5.28
CA THR A 170 -6.80 10.11 -4.54
C THR A 170 -7.22 9.71 -3.13
N VAL A 171 -7.28 8.41 -2.81
CA VAL A 171 -7.74 7.89 -1.52
C VAL A 171 -6.57 7.30 -0.75
N GLY A 172 -6.32 7.83 0.45
CA GLY A 172 -5.27 7.33 1.31
C GLY A 172 -5.27 7.90 2.72
N LEU A 173 -4.37 7.35 3.53
CA LEU A 173 -4.08 7.73 4.90
C LEU A 173 -2.73 8.44 4.95
N LEU A 174 -2.67 9.50 5.75
CA LEU A 174 -1.41 10.18 6.07
C LEU A 174 -1.16 10.03 7.56
N THR A 175 -0.08 9.33 7.92
CA THR A 175 0.24 8.97 9.31
C THR A 175 1.57 9.59 9.69
N THR A 176 1.62 10.31 10.81
CA THR A 176 2.89 10.65 11.46
C THR A 176 3.23 9.60 12.48
N TRP A 177 4.43 9.03 12.37
CA TRP A 177 4.99 8.06 13.29
C TRP A 177 6.12 8.70 14.09
N SER A 178 6.12 8.48 15.40
CA SER A 178 7.21 8.86 16.31
C SER A 178 7.63 7.62 17.07
N MET A 179 8.93 7.31 17.05
CA MET A 179 9.50 6.13 17.70
C MET A 179 10.68 6.53 18.56
N GLN A 180 10.83 5.86 19.69
CA GLN A 180 11.96 6.00 20.59
C GLN A 180 12.35 4.62 21.14
N ALA A 181 13.64 4.33 21.12
CA ALA A 181 14.18 3.09 21.64
C ALA A 181 14.02 3.00 23.17
N PRO A 182 13.82 1.78 23.71
CA PRO A 182 13.68 0.52 22.98
C PRO A 182 12.24 0.23 22.50
N ASP A 183 11.22 0.84 23.10
CA ASP A 183 9.85 0.30 23.05
C ASP A 183 8.75 1.37 23.13
N ARG A 184 9.02 2.58 22.62
CA ARG A 184 8.05 3.68 22.58
C ARG A 184 7.67 4.03 21.15
N VAL A 185 6.37 4.03 20.88
CA VAL A 185 5.81 4.40 19.57
C VAL A 185 4.60 5.29 19.78
N ALA A 186 4.42 6.28 18.93
CA ALA A 186 3.15 6.95 18.74
C ALA A 186 2.86 7.06 17.25
N TYR A 187 1.60 6.91 16.87
CA TYR A 187 1.15 7.29 15.54
C TYR A 187 -0.06 8.20 15.60
N ARG A 188 -0.20 9.03 14.56
CA ARG A 188 -1.36 9.90 14.37
C ARG A 188 -1.74 9.93 12.90
N ILE A 189 -2.92 9.41 12.58
CA ILE A 189 -3.50 9.52 11.25
C ILE A 189 -4.16 10.90 11.13
N LYS A 190 -3.88 11.64 10.06
CA LYS A 190 -4.51 12.94 9.78
C LYS A 190 -6.03 12.76 9.70
N GLY A 191 -6.76 13.38 10.62
CA GLY A 191 -8.22 13.28 10.71
C GLY A 191 -8.75 11.93 11.23
N GLY A 192 -7.87 11.03 11.68
CA GLY A 192 -8.24 9.66 12.05
C GLY A 192 -7.72 9.24 13.42
N ALA A 193 -7.47 7.93 13.55
CA ALA A 193 -7.05 7.31 14.79
C ALA A 193 -5.62 7.70 15.20
N SER A 194 -5.32 7.50 16.48
CA SER A 194 -4.00 7.64 17.07
C SER A 194 -3.75 6.51 18.05
N ALA A 195 -2.49 6.11 18.20
CA ALA A 195 -2.07 5.20 19.26
C ALA A 195 -0.79 5.70 19.94
N VAL A 196 -0.62 5.32 21.19
CA VAL A 196 0.62 5.46 21.94
C VAL A 196 0.95 4.12 22.58
N VAL A 197 2.20 3.70 22.44
CA VAL A 197 2.77 2.51 23.08
C VAL A 197 3.97 2.95 23.91
N VAL A 198 4.01 2.50 25.17
CA VAL A 198 5.15 2.64 26.07
C VAL A 198 5.41 1.30 26.72
N GLY A 199 6.48 0.62 26.30
CA GLY A 199 6.79 -0.73 26.76
C GLY A 199 5.71 -1.73 26.37
N ASN A 200 5.00 -2.27 27.36
CA ASN A 200 3.89 -3.21 27.18
C ASN A 200 2.50 -2.57 27.30
N ARG A 201 2.43 -1.24 27.39
CA ARG A 201 1.18 -0.51 27.54
C ARG A 201 0.85 0.20 26.25
N ARG A 202 -0.35 -0.06 25.71
CA ARG A 202 -0.88 0.63 24.53
C ARG A 202 -2.19 1.32 24.88
N TRP A 203 -2.36 2.50 24.30
CA TRP A 203 -3.62 3.22 24.28
C TRP A 203 -3.95 3.61 22.86
N ASP A 204 -5.22 3.49 22.50
CA ASP A 204 -5.75 3.86 21.20
C ASP A 204 -6.84 4.91 21.37
N ARG A 205 -6.97 5.76 20.35
CA ARG A 205 -8.00 6.77 20.26
C ARG A 205 -8.52 6.78 18.82
N PRO A 206 -9.78 6.39 18.58
CA PRO A 206 -10.33 6.26 17.23
C PRO A 206 -10.36 7.55 16.42
N ASN A 207 -10.53 8.70 17.08
CA ASN A 207 -10.54 10.01 16.44
C ASN A 207 -10.26 11.12 17.46
N SER A 208 -10.13 12.36 16.99
CA SER A 208 -9.78 13.50 17.84
C SER A 208 -10.82 13.87 18.92
N ARG A 209 -12.04 13.32 18.89
CA ARG A 209 -13.07 13.58 19.91
C ARG A 209 -13.27 12.43 20.89
N ALA A 210 -12.72 11.26 20.59
CA ALA A 210 -12.83 10.09 21.44
C ALA A 210 -11.82 10.14 22.61
N ALA A 211 -12.18 9.52 23.73
CA ALA A 211 -11.27 9.26 24.83
C ALA A 211 -10.23 8.19 24.44
N TRP A 212 -9.10 8.18 25.14
CA TRP A 212 -8.12 7.11 25.05
C TRP A 212 -8.64 5.85 25.74
N SER A 213 -8.55 4.70 25.06
CA SER A 213 -8.83 3.39 25.64
C SER A 213 -7.56 2.54 25.70
N LYS A 214 -7.44 1.70 26.74
CA LYS A 214 -6.31 0.78 26.87
C LYS A 214 -6.51 -0.41 25.92
N SER A 215 -5.46 -0.78 25.21
CA SER A 215 -5.46 -1.91 24.29
C SER A 215 -4.31 -2.88 24.59
N PRO A 216 -4.41 -4.15 24.16
CA PRO A 216 -3.30 -5.08 24.23
C PRO A 216 -2.10 -4.62 23.39
N GLN A 217 -0.89 -4.82 23.91
CA GLN A 217 0.36 -4.70 23.15
C GLN A 217 1.12 -6.03 23.21
N VAL A 218 0.93 -6.86 22.20
CA VAL A 218 1.61 -8.14 22.05
C VAL A 218 1.98 -8.32 20.57
N PRO A 219 3.24 -8.66 20.22
CA PRO A 219 4.39 -8.83 21.11
C PRO A 219 4.93 -7.50 21.67
N LYS A 220 5.93 -7.60 22.56
CA LYS A 220 6.71 -6.42 23.00
C LYS A 220 7.35 -5.77 21.78
N LEU A 221 7.25 -4.45 21.68
CA LEU A 221 7.90 -3.70 20.60
C LEU A 221 9.40 -3.57 20.84
N SER A 222 10.14 -3.63 19.73
CA SER A 222 11.52 -3.18 19.62
C SER A 222 11.56 -2.20 18.47
N VAL A 223 11.81 -0.92 18.75
CA VAL A 223 11.81 0.17 17.76
C VAL A 223 12.95 1.15 18.03
N PRO A 224 13.42 1.92 17.04
CA PRO A 224 13.08 1.85 15.61
C PRO A 224 13.65 0.59 14.94
N GLN A 225 12.96 0.08 13.91
CA GLN A 225 13.43 -1.01 13.05
C GLN A 225 13.29 -0.61 11.59
N PRO A 226 14.13 -1.16 10.67
CA PRO A 226 13.93 -0.98 9.24
C PRO A 226 12.55 -1.49 8.82
N THR A 227 11.82 -0.71 8.01
CA THR A 227 10.49 -1.12 7.51
C THR A 227 10.54 -2.18 6.41
N TRP A 228 11.74 -2.56 5.98
CA TRP A 228 12.01 -3.48 4.87
C TRP A 228 12.71 -4.80 5.25
N GLY A 229 12.91 -5.08 6.56
CA GLY A 229 13.60 -6.29 7.06
C GLY A 229 15.11 -6.12 7.32
#